data_AF-A0A6A7GD21-F1
#
_entry.id   AF-A0A6A7GD21-F1
#
_cell.length_a   1.000
_cell.length_b   1.000
_cell.length_c   1.000
_cell.angle_alpha   90.00
_cell.angle_beta   90.00
_cell.angle_gamma   90.00
#
_symmetry.space_group_name_H-M   'P 1'
#
loop_
_entity.id
_entity.type
_entity.pdbx_description
1 polymer ?
#
loop_
_entity_poly.entity_id
_entity_poly.type
_entity_poly.pdbx_seq_one_letter_code
_entity_poly.pdbx_strand_id
1 'polypeptide(L)'
;MSSKEQQQQLQSQIWKIANEVRGAIDGWDFKQYVLGTLFYRFISENFSDYIEGGDESISYAGLSEDKITDEIKEDAIKTKGYFIYPSQLFSNIYKTANTNESLNTDLAEIFTAIEGSANGYPSEDDIKGLFADFDTTSNRLG
;
A
#
# COMPACT_ATOMS: atom_id res chain seq x y z
N MET A 1 11.61 3.31 30.15
CA MET A 1 10.52 4.02 29.46
C MET A 1 9.28 3.14 29.56
N SER A 2 8.18 3.67 30.10
CA SER A 2 6.93 2.94 30.28
C SER A 2 6.18 2.84 28.94
N SER A 3 5.47 1.73 28.70
CA SER A 3 4.65 1.52 27.49
C SER A 3 3.65 2.67 27.24
N LYS A 4 3.17 3.34 28.30
CA LYS A 4 2.32 4.53 28.20
C LYS A 4 3.04 5.76 27.62
N GLU A 5 4.32 5.94 27.96
CA GLU A 5 5.11 7.06 27.44
C GLU A 5 5.38 6.87 25.94
N GLN A 6 5.65 5.63 25.50
CA GLN A 6 5.80 5.31 24.08
C GLN A 6 4.51 5.51 23.28
N GLN A 7 3.35 5.11 23.83
CA GLN A 7 2.05 5.38 23.18
C GLN A 7 1.76 6.87 23.06
N GLN A 8 2.04 7.66 24.09
CA GLN A 8 1.84 9.12 24.04
C GLN A 8 2.79 9.80 23.05
N GLN A 9 4.05 9.36 22.99
CA GLN A 9 5.00 9.86 22.00
C GLN A 9 4.57 9.51 20.58
N LEU A 10 4.16 8.27 20.33
CA LEU A 10 3.65 7.83 19.03
C LEU A 10 2.40 8.62 18.62
N GLN A 11 1.43 8.79 19.53
CA GLN A 11 0.22 9.59 19.27
C GLN A 11 0.54 11.05 18.98
N SER A 12 1.45 11.66 19.74
CA SER A 12 1.90 13.05 19.54
C SER A 12 2.58 13.22 18.18
N GLN A 13 3.42 12.26 17.78
CA GLN A 13 4.13 12.29 16.51
C GLN A 13 3.17 12.13 15.32
N ILE A 14 2.19 11.22 15.41
CA ILE A 14 1.11 11.08 14.42
C ILE A 14 0.31 12.39 14.31
N TRP A 15 -0.05 13.01 15.45
CA TRP A 15 -0.77 14.28 15.48
C TRP A 15 0.03 15.44 14.86
N LYS A 16 1.34 15.47 15.10
CA LYS A 16 2.22 16.50 14.53
C LYS A 16 2.30 16.38 13.01
N ILE A 17 2.51 15.18 12.49
CA ILE A 17 2.51 14.90 11.04
C ILE A 17 1.15 15.28 10.45
N ALA A 18 0.05 14.93 11.12
CA ALA A 18 -1.29 15.28 10.66
C ALA A 18 -1.54 16.80 10.60
N ASN A 19 -0.99 17.58 11.54
CA ASN A 19 -1.10 19.03 11.51
C ASN A 19 -0.23 19.68 10.44
N GLU A 20 0.97 19.13 10.16
CA GLU A 20 1.86 19.63 9.11
C GLU A 20 1.24 19.47 7.71
N VAL A 21 0.47 18.40 7.48
CA VAL A 21 -0.17 18.14 6.18
C VAL A 21 -1.53 18.84 6.03
N ARG A 22 -2.29 19.06 7.12
CA ARG A 22 -3.59 19.75 7.11
C ARG A 22 -3.52 21.22 6.63
N GLY A 23 -2.35 21.85 6.68
CA GLY A 23 -2.18 23.23 6.23
C GLY A 23 -2.26 23.42 4.70
N ALA A 24 -2.03 22.35 3.92
CA ALA A 24 -1.98 22.39 2.46
C ALA A 24 -3.18 21.71 1.77
N ILE A 25 -3.92 20.85 2.48
CA ILE A 25 -4.97 19.97 1.93
C ILE A 25 -6.21 20.03 2.84
N ASP A 26 -7.42 20.01 2.26
CA ASP A 26 -8.67 19.94 3.03
C ASP A 26 -8.70 18.71 3.96
N GLY A 27 -9.26 18.85 5.16
CA GLY A 27 -9.20 17.81 6.20
C GLY A 27 -9.88 16.49 5.79
N TRP A 28 -10.84 16.55 4.87
CA TRP A 28 -11.50 15.39 4.29
C TRP A 28 -10.60 14.67 3.28
N ASP A 29 -9.96 15.42 2.37
CA ASP A 29 -8.99 14.90 1.40
C ASP A 29 -7.78 14.27 2.14
N PHE A 30 -7.26 14.94 3.18
CA PHE A 30 -6.17 14.42 4.01
C PHE A 30 -6.49 13.05 4.64
N LYS A 31 -7.73 12.85 5.10
CA LYS A 31 -8.16 11.58 5.69
C LYS A 31 -8.10 10.46 4.66
N GLN A 32 -8.58 10.70 3.44
CA GLN A 32 -8.54 9.70 2.37
C GLN A 32 -7.11 9.34 1.98
N TYR A 33 -6.22 10.35 1.83
CA TYR A 33 -4.82 10.11 1.51
C TYR A 33 -4.07 9.35 2.61
N VAL A 34 -4.28 9.69 3.89
CA VAL A 34 -3.59 8.99 4.97
C VAL A 34 -4.11 7.58 5.13
N LEU A 35 -5.44 7.39 5.13
CA LEU A 35 -6.02 6.05 5.31
C LEU A 35 -5.71 5.13 4.13
N GLY A 36 -5.82 5.61 2.89
CA GLY A 36 -5.48 4.82 1.71
C GLY A 36 -4.00 4.44 1.68
N THR A 37 -3.10 5.37 2.02
CA THR A 37 -1.65 5.08 2.08
C THR A 37 -1.31 4.09 3.18
N LEU A 38 -1.91 4.24 4.37
CA LEU A 38 -1.72 3.28 5.47
C LEU A 38 -2.27 1.91 5.14
N PHE A 39 -3.42 1.85 4.45
CA PHE A 39 -4.00 0.61 4.00
C PHE A 39 -3.13 -0.06 2.93
N TYR A 40 -2.65 0.69 1.94
CA TYR A 40 -1.69 0.20 0.93
C TYR A 40 -0.42 -0.36 1.58
N ARG A 41 0.12 0.34 2.58
CA ARG A 41 1.24 -0.16 3.38
C ARG A 41 0.89 -1.48 4.06
N PHE A 42 -0.26 -1.56 4.72
CA PHE A 42 -0.71 -2.75 5.44
C PHE A 42 -0.84 -3.96 4.51
N ILE A 43 -1.50 -3.82 3.36
CA ILE A 43 -1.65 -4.94 2.41
C ILE A 43 -0.31 -5.33 1.78
N SER A 44 0.59 -4.37 1.53
CA SER A 44 1.93 -4.65 1.00
C SER A 44 2.77 -5.48 1.99
N GLU A 45 2.81 -5.05 3.26
CA GLU A 45 3.51 -5.77 4.32
C GLU A 45 2.88 -7.15 4.54
N ASN A 46 1.54 -7.24 4.63
CA ASN A 46 0.85 -8.51 4.82
C ASN A 46 1.04 -9.51 3.67
N PHE A 47 1.15 -9.01 2.44
CA PHE A 47 1.38 -9.83 1.26
C PHE A 47 2.83 -10.33 1.22
N SER A 48 3.81 -9.45 1.49
CA SER A 48 5.23 -9.85 1.59
C SER A 48 5.43 -10.91 2.67
N ASP A 49 4.89 -10.68 3.86
CA ASP A 49 4.98 -11.62 5.00
C ASP A 49 4.37 -12.99 4.66
N TYR A 50 3.29 -13.00 3.87
CA TYR A 50 2.65 -14.24 3.43
C TYR A 50 3.52 -15.05 2.47
N ILE A 51 4.10 -14.40 1.46
CA ILE A 51 4.97 -15.08 0.50
C ILE A 51 6.27 -15.53 1.15
N GLU A 52 6.80 -14.74 2.09
CA GLU A 52 8.02 -15.08 2.83
C GLU A 52 7.77 -16.22 3.85
N GLY A 53 6.53 -16.39 4.32
CA GLY A 53 6.15 -17.53 5.16
C GLY A 53 6.89 -17.60 6.50
N GLY A 54 7.49 -16.49 6.94
CA GLY A 54 8.36 -16.42 8.12
C GLY A 54 9.79 -16.91 7.88
N ASP A 55 10.19 -17.15 6.64
CA ASP A 55 11.57 -17.48 6.26
C ASP A 55 12.38 -16.21 5.97
N GLU A 56 13.25 -15.83 6.90
CA GLU A 56 14.12 -14.65 6.77
C GLU A 56 15.10 -14.71 5.58
N SER A 57 15.30 -15.88 4.96
CA SER A 57 16.12 -16.03 3.76
C SER A 57 15.41 -15.65 2.47
N ILE A 58 14.08 -15.53 2.51
CA ILE A 58 13.25 -15.11 1.39
C ILE A 58 12.95 -13.63 1.56
N SER A 59 13.24 -12.84 0.52
CA SER A 59 12.80 -11.45 0.45
C SER A 59 11.93 -11.28 -0.78
N TYR A 60 10.61 -11.21 -0.58
CA TYR A 60 9.67 -11.03 -1.69
C TYR A 60 9.89 -9.70 -2.39
N ALA A 61 10.21 -8.65 -1.63
CA ALA A 61 10.52 -7.33 -2.19
C ALA A 61 11.76 -7.29 -3.08
N GLY A 62 12.68 -8.25 -2.95
CA GLY A 62 13.86 -8.40 -3.83
C GLY A 62 13.70 -9.47 -4.90
N LEU A 63 12.55 -10.15 -4.97
CA LEU A 63 12.31 -11.21 -5.92
C LEU A 63 12.11 -10.62 -7.32
N SER A 64 12.77 -11.22 -8.30
CA SER A 64 12.59 -10.85 -9.70
C SER A 64 11.25 -11.37 -10.22
N GLU A 65 10.52 -10.53 -10.96
CA GLU A 65 9.14 -10.83 -11.36
C GLU A 65 9.03 -12.00 -12.35
N ASP A 66 10.10 -12.33 -13.08
CA ASP A 66 10.18 -13.51 -13.95
C ASP A 66 10.07 -14.83 -13.18
N LYS A 67 10.30 -14.81 -11.86
CA LYS A 67 10.14 -15.97 -10.99
C LYS A 67 8.72 -16.14 -10.46
N ILE A 68 7.83 -15.17 -10.72
CA ILE A 68 6.43 -15.21 -10.31
C ILE A 68 5.66 -15.94 -11.40
N THR A 69 5.32 -17.20 -11.14
CA THR A 69 4.48 -18.00 -12.03
C THR A 69 3.00 -17.68 -11.85
N ASP A 70 2.19 -17.98 -12.85
CA ASP A 70 0.73 -17.84 -12.76
C ASP A 70 0.14 -18.69 -11.62
N GLU A 71 0.76 -19.84 -11.31
CA GLU A 71 0.37 -20.69 -10.18
C GLU A 71 0.56 -19.99 -8.83
N ILE A 72 1.69 -19.31 -8.62
CA ILE A 72 1.94 -18.52 -7.40
C ILE A 72 0.94 -17.39 -7.28
N LYS A 73 0.64 -16.72 -8.40
CA LYS A 73 -0.34 -15.65 -8.45
C LYS A 73 -1.74 -16.16 -8.10
N GLU A 74 -2.17 -17.26 -8.71
CA GLU A 74 -3.48 -17.85 -8.47
C GLU A 74 -3.64 -18.33 -7.02
N ASP A 75 -2.62 -18.97 -6.43
CA ASP A 75 -2.65 -19.40 -5.04
C ASP A 75 -2.71 -18.21 -4.07
N ALA A 76 -1.91 -17.17 -4.33
CA ALA A 76 -1.91 -15.95 -3.53
C ALA A 76 -3.27 -15.24 -3.59
N ILE A 77 -3.90 -15.12 -4.76
CA ILE A 77 -5.23 -14.50 -4.89
C ILE A 77 -6.29 -15.34 -4.17
N LYS A 78 -6.28 -16.67 -4.30
CA LYS A 78 -7.24 -17.53 -3.60
C LYS A 78 -7.12 -17.46 -2.08
N THR A 79 -5.91 -17.24 -1.56
CA THR A 79 -5.64 -17.21 -0.13
C THR A 79 -5.78 -15.83 0.49
N LYS A 80 -5.33 -14.78 -0.20
CA LYS A 80 -5.32 -13.38 0.29
C LYS A 80 -6.41 -12.51 -0.28
N GLY A 81 -7.00 -12.90 -1.41
CA GLY A 81 -8.02 -12.15 -2.11
C GLY A 81 -7.49 -11.10 -3.10
N TYR A 82 -6.18 -10.89 -3.17
CA TYR A 82 -5.52 -9.92 -4.05
C TYR A 82 -4.08 -10.35 -4.34
N PHE A 83 -3.44 -9.69 -5.30
CA PHE A 83 -2.04 -9.87 -5.67
C PHE A 83 -1.31 -8.53 -5.78
N ILE A 84 -0.06 -8.47 -5.32
CA ILE A 84 0.81 -7.29 -5.43
C ILE A 84 2.17 -7.76 -5.95
N TYR A 85 2.65 -7.21 -7.06
CA TYR A 85 4.00 -7.52 -7.56
C TYR A 85 5.10 -6.93 -6.64
N PRO A 86 6.32 -7.49 -6.61
CA PRO A 86 7.44 -6.92 -5.88
C PRO A 86 7.68 -5.44 -6.19
N SER A 87 7.65 -5.05 -7.46
CA SER A 87 7.80 -3.63 -7.86
C SER A 87 6.71 -2.72 -7.30
N GLN A 88 5.53 -3.28 -7.02
CA GLN A 88 4.33 -2.60 -6.54
C GLN A 88 4.20 -2.64 -5.01
N LEU A 89 5.21 -3.12 -4.28
CA LEU A 89 5.17 -3.10 -2.81
C LEU A 89 5.45 -1.69 -2.29
N PHE A 90 4.76 -1.31 -1.21
CA PHE A 90 5.01 -0.06 -0.49
C PHE A 90 6.50 0.16 -0.19
N SER A 91 7.23 -0.88 0.22
CA SER A 91 8.66 -0.79 0.55
C SER A 91 9.54 -0.43 -0.65
N ASN A 92 9.13 -0.80 -1.87
CA ASN A 92 9.87 -0.50 -3.10
C ASN A 92 9.48 0.87 -3.66
N ILE A 93 8.19 1.23 -3.62
CA ILE A 93 7.73 2.57 -3.99
C ILE A 93 8.29 3.65 -3.05
N TYR A 94 8.34 3.37 -1.75
CA TYR A 94 8.89 4.29 -0.75
C TYR A 94 10.36 4.65 -1.03
N LYS A 95 11.16 3.73 -1.57
CA LYS A 95 12.58 3.98 -1.89
C LYS A 95 12.76 5.06 -2.96
N THR A 96 11.82 5.18 -3.90
CA THR A 96 11.90 6.11 -5.02
C THR A 96 10.97 7.31 -4.87
N ALA A 97 10.07 7.31 -3.88
CA ALA A 97 9.02 8.31 -3.71
C ALA A 97 9.50 9.78 -3.72
N ASN A 98 10.65 10.09 -3.12
CA ASN A 98 11.17 11.46 -3.06
C ASN A 98 11.79 11.96 -4.38
N THR A 99 12.07 11.06 -5.32
CA THR A 99 12.73 11.36 -6.60
C THR A 99 11.87 11.00 -7.81
N ASN A 100 10.69 10.42 -7.58
CA ASN A 100 9.80 9.95 -8.63
C ASN A 100 8.81 11.04 -9.03
N GLU A 101 9.04 11.66 -10.19
CA GLU A 101 8.16 12.69 -10.74
C GLU A 101 6.81 12.14 -11.20
N SER A 102 6.70 10.83 -11.49
CA SER A 102 5.47 10.16 -11.91
C SER A 102 4.78 9.36 -10.80
N LEU A 103 5.14 9.58 -9.53
CA LEU A 103 4.65 8.79 -8.40
C LEU A 103 3.12 8.65 -8.37
N ASN A 104 2.41 9.72 -8.69
CA ASN A 104 0.94 9.72 -8.72
C ASN A 104 0.35 8.78 -9.78
N THR A 105 0.98 8.72 -10.96
CA THR A 105 0.61 7.81 -12.05
C THR A 105 0.94 6.38 -11.65
N ASP A 106 2.15 6.14 -11.14
CA ASP A 106 2.59 4.81 -10.72
C ASP A 106 1.66 4.24 -9.63
N LEU A 107 1.27 5.06 -8.65
CA LEU A 107 0.32 4.67 -7.61
C LEU A 107 -1.07 4.34 -8.17
N ALA A 108 -1.57 5.12 -9.14
CA ALA A 108 -2.85 4.82 -9.80
C ALA A 108 -2.80 3.48 -10.55
N GLU A 109 -1.71 3.21 -11.27
CA GLU A 109 -1.50 1.94 -11.98
C GLU A 109 -1.40 0.76 -11.00
N ILE A 110 -0.69 0.94 -9.89
CA ILE A 110 -0.58 -0.06 -8.82
C ILE A 110 -1.96 -0.38 -8.24
N PHE A 111 -2.73 0.64 -7.85
CA PHE A 111 -4.06 0.39 -7.26
C PHE A 111 -4.99 -0.29 -8.25
N THR A 112 -4.98 0.14 -9.52
CA THR A 112 -5.75 -0.52 -10.58
C THR A 112 -5.32 -1.98 -10.75
N ALA A 113 -4.02 -2.28 -10.67
CA ALA A 113 -3.50 -3.64 -10.77
C ALA A 113 -3.91 -4.51 -9.57
N ILE A 114 -3.88 -3.97 -8.35
CA ILE A 114 -4.30 -4.66 -7.13
C ILE A 114 -5.79 -4.97 -7.19
N GLU A 115 -6.64 -4.00 -7.54
CA GLU A 115 -8.08 -4.23 -7.70
C GLU A 115 -8.37 -5.24 -8.82
N GLY A 116 -7.68 -5.11 -9.95
CA GLY A 116 -7.84 -6.02 -11.08
C GLY A 116 -7.32 -7.44 -10.84
N SER A 117 -6.48 -7.64 -9.81
CA SER A 117 -5.94 -8.96 -9.48
C SER A 117 -7.00 -9.95 -8.99
N ALA A 118 -8.08 -9.44 -8.38
CA ALA A 118 -9.17 -10.25 -7.83
C ALA A 118 -10.27 -10.56 -8.86
N ASN A 119 -10.16 -10.05 -10.09
CA ASN A 119 -11.19 -10.23 -11.12
C ASN A 119 -11.47 -11.71 -11.41
N GLY A 120 -12.74 -12.12 -11.28
CA GLY A 120 -13.17 -13.50 -11.45
C GLY A 120 -12.90 -14.42 -10.25
N TYR A 121 -12.41 -13.88 -9.13
CA TYR A 121 -12.28 -14.60 -7.86
C TYR A 121 -13.39 -14.17 -6.88
N PRO A 122 -13.72 -14.99 -5.87
CA PRO A 122 -14.73 -14.63 -4.85
C PRO A 122 -14.43 -13.33 -4.10
N SER A 123 -13.16 -12.90 -4.05
CA SER A 123 -12.71 -11.66 -3.40
C SER A 123 -12.87 -10.41 -4.26
N GLU A 124 -13.36 -10.51 -5.51
CA GLU A 124 -13.51 -9.36 -6.41
C GLU A 124 -14.32 -8.25 -5.74
N ASP A 125 -15.48 -8.59 -5.17
CA ASP A 125 -16.40 -7.62 -4.57
C ASP A 125 -15.82 -6.95 -3.30
N ASP A 126 -14.84 -7.58 -2.64
CA ASP A 126 -14.20 -7.06 -1.43
C ASP A 126 -13.08 -6.03 -1.74
N ILE A 127 -12.46 -6.13 -2.92
CA ILE A 127 -11.30 -5.31 -3.30
C ILE A 127 -11.65 -4.28 -4.38
N LYS A 128 -12.71 -4.50 -5.17
CA LYS A 128 -13.10 -3.60 -6.25
C LYS A 128 -13.53 -2.23 -5.71
N GLY A 129 -12.89 -1.17 -6.20
CA GLY A 129 -13.14 0.20 -5.75
C GLY A 129 -12.58 0.53 -4.37
N LEU A 130 -11.73 -0.33 -3.80
CA LEU A 130 -11.08 -0.12 -2.50
C LEU A 130 -10.19 1.14 -2.47
N PHE A 131 -9.65 1.53 -3.63
CA PHE A 131 -8.85 2.73 -3.82
C PHE A 131 -9.57 3.79 -4.66
N ALA A 132 -10.88 3.64 -4.95
CA ALA A 132 -11.63 4.59 -5.78
C ALA A 132 -11.71 6.00 -5.19
N ASP A 133 -11.70 6.11 -3.85
CA ASP A 133 -11.67 7.38 -3.13
C ASP A 133 -10.25 8.00 -3.04
N PHE A 134 -9.22 7.27 -3.49
CA PHE A 134 -7.83 7.70 -3.47
C PHE A 134 -7.43 8.29 -4.83
N ASP A 135 -7.83 9.54 -5.07
CA ASP A 135 -7.46 10.24 -6.30
C ASP A 135 -6.00 10.73 -6.23
N THR A 136 -5.07 9.94 -6.76
CA THR A 136 -3.65 10.32 -6.89
C THR A 136 -3.42 11.43 -7.91
N THR A 137 -4.37 11.69 -8.80
CA THR A 137 -4.24 12.64 -9.92
C THR A 137 -4.86 14.01 -9.63
N SER A 138 -5.43 14.15 -8.43
CA SER A 138 -6.08 15.39 -8.00
C SER A 138 -5.09 16.55 -7.95
N ASN A 139 -5.39 17.62 -8.69
CA ASN A 139 -4.69 18.92 -8.60
C ASN A 139 -4.82 19.58 -7.22
N ARG A 140 -5.55 18.96 -6.27
CA ARG A 140 -5.71 19.46 -4.88
C ARG A 140 -4.47 19.22 -4.02
N LEU A 141 -3.52 18.43 -4.51
CA LEU A 141 -2.27 18.15 -3.82
C LEU A 141 -1.19 19.23 -4.03
N GLY A 142 -1.44 20.20 -4.92
CA GLY A 142 -0.52 21.29 -5.26
C GLY A 142 0.31 21.00 -6.50
#